data_AF-A0A7C1AQ16-F1
#
_entry.id   AF-A0A7C1AQ16-F1
#
_cell.length_a   1.000
_cell.length_b   1.000
_cell.length_c   1.000
_cell.angle_alpha   90.00
_cell.angle_beta   90.00
_cell.angle_gamma   90.00
#
_symmetry.space_group_name_H-M   'P 1'
#
loop_
_entity.id
_entity.type
_entity.pdbx_description
1 polymer ?
#
loop_
_entity_poly.entity_id
_entity_poly.type
_entity_poly.pdbx_seq_one_letter_code
_entity_poly.pdbx_strand_id
1 'polypeptide(L)' 'MVATRLDGRVIKLEGLEAHPKNRGTLCPKGTAQIGAVYDPQRVKTPLIRTNAKGQTGEFRAASWNEALDLIAAKTKPVL' A
#
# COMPACT_ATOMS: atom_id res chain seq x y z
N MET A 1 -4.67 -16.19 -6.48
CA MET A 1 -3.55 -16.19 -5.54
C MET A 1 -4.07 -16.71 -4.21
N VAL A 2 -3.27 -17.51 -3.51
CA VAL A 2 -3.54 -17.98 -2.15
C VAL A 2 -2.46 -17.40 -1.24
N ALA A 3 -2.85 -16.99 -0.03
CA ALA A 3 -1.94 -16.50 0.99
C ALA A 3 -1.95 -17.45 2.18
N THR A 4 -0.78 -17.96 2.55
CA THR A 4 -0.62 -18.79 3.74
C THR A 4 -0.17 -17.91 4.91
N ARG A 5 -0.84 -18.05 6.05
CA ARG A 5 -0.61 -17.25 7.26
C ARG A 5 -0.20 -18.14 8.42
N LEU A 6 0.77 -17.69 9.20
CA LEU A 6 1.19 -18.25 10.49
C LEU A 6 1.20 -17.10 11.51
N ASP A 7 0.54 -17.28 12.65
CA ASP A 7 0.58 -16.35 13.80
C ASP A 7 0.37 -14.86 13.47
N GLY A 8 -0.67 -14.52 12.69
CA GLY A 8 -0.84 -13.10 12.30
C GLY A 8 -0.28 -12.76 10.94
N ARG A 9 0.76 -13.47 10.51
CA ARG A 9 1.68 -13.03 9.46
C ARG A 9 1.54 -13.87 8.20
N VAL A 10 1.42 -13.21 7.04
CA VAL A 10 1.48 -13.88 5.74
C VAL A 10 2.93 -14.31 5.50
N ILE A 11 3.14 -15.60 5.22
CA ILE A 11 4.47 -16.18 5.03
C ILE A 11 4.72 -16.66 3.60
N LYS A 12 3.65 -16.89 2.82
CA LYS A 12 3.75 -17.37 1.44
C LYS A 12 2.61 -16.83 0.58
N LEU A 13 2.92 -16.49 -0.66
CA LEU A 13 1.97 -16.18 -1.73
C LEU A 13 2.22 -17.13 -2.88
N GLU A 14 1.17 -17.80 -3.33
CA GLU A 14 1.24 -18.72 -4.46
C GLU A 14 0.05 -18.54 -5.39
N GLY A 15 0.16 -19.03 -6.62
CA GLY A 15 -0.96 -19.01 -7.53
C GLY A 15 -2.08 -19.94 -7.07
N LEU A 16 -3.29 -19.63 -7.50
CA LEU A 16 -4.45 -20.48 -7.26
C LEU A 16 -4.74 -21.25 -8.55
N GLU A 17 -4.62 -22.58 -8.53
CA GLU A 17 -4.79 -23.44 -9.72
C GLU A 17 -6.17 -23.24 -10.36
N ALA A 18 -7.21 -23.14 -9.54
CA ALA A 18 -8.59 -22.92 -9.99
C ALA A 18 -8.83 -21.50 -10.58
N HIS A 19 -7.83 -20.61 -10.59
CA HIS A 19 -8.04 -19.25 -11.06
C HIS A 19 -8.24 -19.21 -12.58
N PRO A 20 -9.38 -18.69 -13.09
CA PRO A 20 -9.82 -18.90 -14.47
C PRO A 20 -8.91 -18.25 -15.51
N LYS A 21 -8.18 -17.18 -15.14
CA LYS A 21 -7.35 -16.43 -16.08
C LYS A 21 -5.92 -16.95 -16.21
N ASN A 22 -5.33 -17.41 -15.11
CA ASN A 22 -3.89 -17.67 -15.05
C ASN A 22 -3.55 -19.06 -14.48
N ARG A 23 -4.55 -19.86 -14.06
CA ARG A 23 -4.41 -21.27 -13.69
C ARG A 23 -3.18 -21.54 -12.83
N GLY A 24 -3.10 -20.90 -11.66
CA GLY A 24 -1.99 -21.10 -10.74
C GLY A 24 -0.68 -20.39 -11.11
N THR A 25 -0.55 -19.75 -12.27
CA THR A 25 0.68 -19.03 -12.61
C THR A 25 0.80 -17.72 -11.84
N LEU A 26 1.99 -17.48 -11.29
CA LEU A 26 2.36 -16.25 -10.62
C LEU A 26 3.79 -15.90 -11.03
N CYS A 27 4.02 -14.68 -11.49
CA CYS A 27 5.37 -14.25 -11.85
C CYS A 27 6.24 -14.09 -10.59
N PRO A 28 7.58 -14.05 -10.72
CA PRO A 28 8.47 -13.92 -9.56
C PRO A 28 8.16 -12.71 -8.67
N LYS A 29 7.75 -11.59 -9.28
CA LYS A 29 7.33 -10.37 -8.56
C LYS A 29 6.08 -10.61 -7.72
N GLY A 30 5.12 -11.38 -8.23
CA GLY A 30 3.89 -11.72 -7.52
C GLY A 30 4.15 -12.63 -6.32
N THR A 31 5.03 -13.62 -6.49
CA THR A 31 5.44 -14.51 -5.39
C THR A 31 6.20 -13.74 -4.30
N ALA A 32 7.01 -12.75 -4.71
CA ALA A 32 7.80 -11.92 -3.81
C ALA A 32 7.04 -10.74 -3.15
N GLN A 33 5.75 -10.53 -3.44
CA GLN A 33 4.97 -9.37 -2.94
C GLN A 33 4.89 -9.29 -1.40
N ILE A 34 5.15 -10.39 -0.69
CA ILE A 34 5.28 -10.41 0.77
C ILE A 34 6.33 -9.40 1.26
N GLY A 35 7.40 -9.19 0.49
CA GLY A 35 8.43 -8.20 0.78
C GLY A 35 7.85 -6.81 0.95
N ALA A 36 6.90 -6.39 0.10
CA ALA A 36 6.26 -5.08 0.18
C ALA A 36 5.38 -4.92 1.42
N VAL A 37 4.77 -6.00 1.92
CA VAL A 37 3.93 -5.98 3.13
C VAL A 37 4.76 -5.68 4.38
N TYR A 38 5.97 -6.21 4.44
CA TYR A 38 6.87 -6.15 5.60
C TYR A 38 8.09 -5.24 5.41
N ASP A 39 8.12 -4.48 4.32
CA ASP A 39 9.19 -3.54 4.04
C ASP A 39 9.34 -2.54 5.20
N PRO A 40 10.55 -2.37 5.78
CA PRO A 40 10.78 -1.39 6.84
C PRO A 40 10.46 0.05 6.42
N GLN A 41 10.54 0.37 5.12
CA GLN A 41 10.25 1.67 4.53
C GLN A 41 8.78 1.84 4.11
N ARG A 42 7.91 0.83 4.35
CA ARG A 42 6.49 0.92 4.04
C ARG A 42 5.84 2.11 4.76
N VAL A 43 5.05 2.90 4.04
CA VAL A 43 4.24 3.98 4.62
C VAL A 43 3.10 3.37 5.45
N LYS A 44 3.10 3.63 6.76
CA LYS A 44 2.16 3.02 7.73
C LYS A 44 1.05 3.96 8.20
N THR A 45 1.20 5.27 8.00
CA THR A 45 0.27 6.31 8.46
C THR A 45 0.15 7.40 7.40
N PRO A 46 -0.95 8.17 7.37
CA PRO A 46 -1.01 9.38 6.56
C PRO A 46 0.15 10.32 6.86
N LEU A 47 0.71 10.91 5.81
CA LEU A 47 1.84 11.85 5.86
C LEU A 47 1.46 13.14 5.14
N ILE A 48 1.67 14.28 5.80
CA ILE A 48 1.43 15.62 5.23
C ILE A 48 2.79 16.28 4.96
N ARG A 49 2.96 16.78 3.73
CA ARG A 49 4.20 17.43 3.29
C ARG A 49 4.35 18.81 3.94
N THR A 50 5.54 19.11 4.44
CA THR A 50 5.83 20.34 5.21
C THR A 50 6.64 21.38 4.44
N ASN A 51 7.22 21.02 3.29
CA ASN A 51 8.02 21.92 2.46
C ASN A 51 7.42 22.13 1.05
N ALA A 52 8.07 22.96 0.23
CA ALA A 52 7.62 23.34 -1.12
C ALA A 52 7.84 22.23 -2.16
N LYS A 53 6.90 22.03 -3.10
CA LYS A 53 6.98 20.95 -4.12
C LYS A 53 8.22 21.16 -5.00
N GLY A 54 8.83 20.06 -5.46
CA GLY A 54 10.07 20.10 -6.26
C GLY A 54 11.37 19.98 -5.43
N GLN A 55 11.28 20.02 -4.10
CA GLN A 55 12.40 19.74 -3.18
C GLN A 55 12.30 18.30 -2.62
N THR A 56 13.38 17.80 -2.01
CA THR A 56 13.36 16.57 -1.19
C THR A 56 12.22 16.65 -0.18
N GLY A 57 11.29 15.70 -0.22
CA GLY A 57 10.05 15.81 0.55
C GLY A 57 10.28 15.67 2.05
N GLU A 58 9.87 16.67 2.81
CA GLU A 58 9.76 16.60 4.26
C GLU A 58 8.30 16.35 4.63
N PHE A 59 8.07 15.42 5.55
CA PHE A 59 6.73 14.97 5.91
C PHE A 59 6.58 14.84 7.43
N ARG A 60 5.40 15.18 7.93
CA ARG A 60 4.97 14.87 9.28
C ARG A 60 3.85 13.83 9.25
N ALA A 61 3.74 13.04 10.31
CA ALA A 61 2.59 12.17 10.52
C ALA A 61 1.30 12.99 10.72
N ALA A 62 0.19 12.41 10.30
CA ALA A 62 -1.15 12.95 10.46
C ALA A 62 -2.14 11.85 10.80
N SER A 63 -3.26 12.24 11.42
CA SER A 63 -4.41 11.34 11.55
C SER A 63 -5.13 11.17 10.21
N TRP A 64 -5.96 10.12 10.10
CA TRP A 64 -6.81 9.93 8.92
C TRP A 64 -7.80 11.09 8.73
N ASN A 65 -8.45 11.57 9.80
CA ASN A 65 -9.39 12.68 9.72
C ASN A 65 -8.70 13.94 9.20
N GLU A 66 -7.57 14.33 9.81
CA GLU A 66 -6.80 15.50 9.38
C GLU A 66 -6.39 15.42 7.90
N ALA A 67 -5.87 14.26 7.48
CA ALA A 67 -5.44 14.07 6.10
C ALA A 67 -6.61 14.16 5.11
N LEU A 68 -7.76 13.56 5.44
CA LEU A 68 -8.96 13.59 4.61
C LEU A 68 -9.57 14.99 4.55
N ASP A 69 -9.69 15.67 5.69
CA ASP A 69 -10.22 17.04 5.78
C ASP A 69 -9.36 18.02 4.97
N LEU A 70 -8.03 17.88 5.04
CA LEU A 70 -7.10 18.69 4.24
C LEU A 70 -7.32 18.50 2.73
N ILE A 71 -7.55 17.26 2.29
CA ILE A 71 -7.82 16.96 0.88
C ILE A 71 -9.19 17.49 0.47
N ALA A 72 -10.22 17.28 1.29
CA ALA A 72 -11.56 17.79 1.05
C ALA A 72 -11.56 19.32 0.89
N ALA A 73 -10.85 20.05 1.76
CA ALA A 73 -10.73 21.50 1.70
C ALA A 73 -10.01 22.03 0.44
N LYS A 74 -9.15 21.21 -0.18
CA LYS A 74 -8.37 21.58 -1.38
C LYS A 74 -8.98 21.10 -2.68
N THR A 75 -9.93 20.17 -2.61
CA THR A 75 -10.60 19.63 -3.79
C THR A 75 -11.68 20.61 -4.23
N LYS A 76 -11.74 20.90 -5.54
CA LYS A 76 -12.83 21.72 -6.08
C LYS A 76 -14.14 20.91 -6.00
N PRO A 77 -15.29 21.57 -5.74
CA PRO A 77 -16.58 20.92 -5.92
C PRO A 77 -16.65 20.33 -7.33
N VAL A 78 -17.02 19.06 -7.43
CA VAL A 78 -17.35 18.45 -8.71
C VAL A 78 -18.79 18.90 -9.02
N LEU A 79 -18.90 19.95 -9.82
CA LEU A 79 -20.14 20.41 -10.46
C LEU A 79 -19.93 20.35 -11.97
#